data_AF-A0A3M2VRM2-F1
#
_entry.id   AF-A0A3M2VRM2-F1
#
_cell.length_a   1.000
_cell.length_b   1.000
_cell.length_c   1.000
_cell.angle_alpha   90.00
_cell.angle_beta   90.00
_cell.angle_gamma   90.00
#
_symmetry.space_group_name_H-M   'P 1'
#
loop_
_entity.id
_entity.type
_entity.pdbx_description
1 polymer ?
#
loop_
_entity_poly.entity_id
_entity_poly.type
_entity_poly.pdbx_seq_one_letter_code
_entity_poly.pdbx_strand_id
1 'polypeptide(L)'
;MEHWFVMNAGKQLGPMDDAAARLIAREAPGAWCWKQGMPDWLPIYQVAQVRAMKKDGVTPFPDPTPDMIQPKPSGLPAQASPAPAPVPAKRPSFTPDPNASSGYGQGQATDGVDFKLYGAETQFVELELDPGESAVAEAGAMMYKTCDVQMETIFGDGSNQSSGLLGSLFGAGKRMLTGESLFTTVFSQQGSGKGRVAFAAPYPGTILPLNLRDFGGKLICQKDSFLAGAKGVSIGIQFQKKILTGLFGGEGFVLQKLEGDGWVFVHMGGTVRKIELAAGEALDVDTGCLAAMTQTVDYDIRMVGGGIKSMLFGGEGVFFARLTGPGTVWLQSLPFSRLAGRMLAAGPAGVGRSER
;
A
#
# COMPACT_ATOMS: atom_id res chain seq x y z
N MET A 1 -17.16 -25.84 10.50
CA MET A 1 -17.43 -24.66 9.67
C MET A 1 -18.01 -25.15 8.36
N GLU A 2 -19.19 -24.69 7.97
CA GLU A 2 -19.78 -25.05 6.67
C GLU A 2 -19.08 -24.21 5.59
N HIS A 3 -18.44 -24.85 4.62
CA HIS A 3 -17.73 -24.15 3.54
C HIS A 3 -18.58 -24.12 2.27
N TRP A 4 -18.49 -23.01 1.53
CA TRP A 4 -19.09 -22.86 0.20
C TRP A 4 -18.18 -23.43 -0.88
N PHE A 5 -18.82 -23.97 -1.90
CA PHE A 5 -18.24 -24.26 -3.20
C PHE A 5 -19.01 -23.50 -4.26
N VAL A 6 -18.30 -22.91 -5.21
CA VAL A 6 -18.89 -22.15 -6.32
C VAL A 6 -18.40 -22.72 -7.64
N MET A 7 -19.30 -23.07 -8.55
CA MET A 7 -18.95 -23.40 -9.93
C MET A 7 -19.01 -22.12 -10.75
N ASN A 8 -17.88 -21.69 -11.29
CA ASN A 8 -17.78 -20.55 -12.19
C ASN A 8 -16.95 -20.93 -13.42
N ALA A 9 -17.50 -20.69 -14.61
CA ALA A 9 -16.89 -20.99 -15.91
C ALA A 9 -16.37 -22.45 -16.01
N GLY A 10 -17.15 -23.40 -15.48
CA GLY A 10 -16.79 -24.83 -15.48
C GLY A 10 -15.69 -25.22 -14.48
N LYS A 11 -15.23 -24.29 -13.64
CA LYS A 11 -14.25 -24.53 -12.58
C LYS A 11 -14.91 -24.48 -11.21
N GLN A 12 -14.68 -25.51 -10.41
CA GLN A 12 -15.06 -25.52 -9.00
C GLN A 12 -14.08 -24.67 -8.19
N LEU A 13 -14.60 -23.73 -7.42
CA LEU A 13 -13.91 -22.88 -6.46
C LEU A 13 -14.34 -23.29 -5.05
N GLY A 14 -13.45 -23.16 -4.07
CA GLY A 14 -13.68 -23.52 -2.66
C GLY A 14 -12.80 -24.67 -2.18
N PRO A 15 -12.84 -25.03 -0.89
CA PRO A 15 -13.76 -24.51 0.14
C PRO A 15 -13.50 -23.03 0.47
N MET A 16 -14.57 -22.24 0.68
CA MET A 16 -14.47 -20.81 1.03
C MET A 16 -15.52 -20.41 2.06
N ASP A 17 -15.39 -19.20 2.62
CA ASP A 17 -16.35 -18.61 3.55
C ASP A 17 -17.46 -17.80 2.84
N ASP A 18 -18.41 -17.28 3.61
CA ASP A 18 -19.52 -16.46 3.10
C ASP A 18 -19.04 -15.21 2.37
N ALA A 19 -17.93 -14.59 2.82
CA ALA A 19 -17.44 -13.34 2.27
C ALA A 19 -16.85 -13.54 0.87
N ALA A 20 -16.01 -14.57 0.71
CA ALA A 20 -15.46 -14.96 -0.59
C ALA A 20 -16.56 -15.40 -1.56
N ALA A 21 -17.56 -16.15 -1.10
CA ALA A 21 -18.70 -16.56 -1.93
C ALA A 21 -19.53 -15.37 -2.43
N ARG A 22 -19.77 -14.35 -1.58
CA ARG A 22 -20.46 -13.10 -1.97
C ARG A 22 -19.69 -12.29 -3.00
N LEU A 23 -18.35 -12.27 -2.91
CA LEU A 23 -17.50 -11.60 -3.90
C LEU A 23 -17.67 -12.24 -5.27
N ILE A 24 -17.64 -13.57 -5.33
CA ILE A 24 -17.87 -14.31 -6.59
C ILE A 24 -19.31 -14.10 -7.08
N ALA A 25 -20.32 -14.07 -6.21
CA ALA A 25 -21.70 -13.78 -6.60
C ALA A 25 -21.87 -12.40 -7.26
N ARG A 26 -21.03 -11.42 -6.88
CA ARG A 26 -21.02 -10.09 -7.47
C ARG A 26 -20.35 -10.08 -8.85
N GLU A 27 -19.25 -10.82 -9.01
CA GLU A 27 -18.48 -10.86 -10.26
C GLU A 27 -19.05 -11.83 -11.29
N ALA A 28 -19.69 -12.90 -10.84
CA ALA A 28 -20.27 -13.97 -11.65
C ALA A 28 -21.68 -14.32 -11.15
N PRO A 29 -22.69 -13.45 -11.35
CA PRO A 29 -24.04 -13.66 -10.83
C PRO A 29 -24.76 -14.89 -11.40
N GLY A 30 -24.33 -15.38 -12.57
CA GLY A 30 -24.85 -16.60 -13.19
C GLY A 30 -24.17 -17.90 -12.75
N ALA A 31 -23.28 -17.85 -11.75
CA ALA A 31 -22.61 -19.03 -11.19
C ALA A 31 -23.55 -19.89 -10.34
N TRP A 32 -23.11 -21.10 -10.02
CA TRP A 32 -23.79 -22.03 -9.11
C TRP A 32 -23.04 -22.12 -7.80
N CYS A 33 -23.74 -22.25 -6.68
CA CYS A 33 -23.15 -22.48 -5.38
C CYS A 33 -23.74 -23.70 -4.68
N TRP A 34 -22.96 -24.28 -3.79
CA TRP A 34 -23.34 -25.42 -2.96
C TRP A 34 -22.62 -25.33 -1.62
N LYS A 35 -23.26 -25.79 -0.56
CA LYS A 35 -22.63 -26.02 0.74
C LYS A 35 -23.09 -27.33 1.35
N GLN A 36 -22.32 -27.86 2.30
CA GLN A 36 -22.68 -29.06 3.04
C GLN A 36 -24.10 -28.93 3.63
N GLY A 37 -24.95 -29.93 3.39
CA GLY A 37 -26.35 -29.93 3.78
C GLY A 37 -27.32 -29.41 2.71
N MET A 38 -26.83 -28.84 1.59
CA MET A 38 -27.68 -28.57 0.43
C MET A 38 -27.89 -29.84 -0.41
N PRO A 39 -29.13 -30.10 -0.88
CA PRO A 39 -29.43 -31.30 -1.66
C PRO A 39 -28.81 -31.26 -3.06
N ASP A 40 -28.58 -30.07 -3.62
CA ASP A 40 -28.07 -29.88 -4.98
C ASP A 40 -27.50 -28.45 -5.15
N TRP A 41 -26.79 -28.20 -6.26
CA TRP A 41 -26.34 -26.87 -6.65
C TRP A 41 -27.52 -25.93 -6.86
N LEU A 42 -27.41 -24.74 -6.26
CA LEU A 42 -28.38 -23.66 -6.41
C LEU A 42 -27.74 -22.49 -7.16
N PRO A 43 -28.49 -21.77 -8.01
CA PRO A 43 -27.98 -20.56 -8.63
C PRO A 43 -27.54 -19.56 -7.55
N ILE A 44 -26.35 -19.00 -7.67
CA ILE A 44 -25.74 -18.21 -6.59
C ILE A 44 -26.57 -16.98 -6.22
N TYR A 45 -27.27 -16.40 -7.19
CA TYR A 45 -28.17 -15.27 -7.00
C TYR A 45 -29.46 -15.61 -6.25
N GLN A 46 -29.82 -16.90 -6.10
CA GLN A 46 -31.01 -17.35 -5.36
C GLN A 46 -30.72 -17.65 -3.88
N VAL A 47 -29.45 -17.78 -3.51
CA VAL A 47 -29.06 -18.18 -2.16
C VAL A 47 -28.84 -16.95 -1.29
N ALA A 48 -29.81 -16.63 -0.42
CA ALA A 48 -29.82 -15.41 0.40
C ALA A 48 -28.54 -15.15 1.21
N GLN A 49 -27.86 -16.21 1.66
CA GLN A 49 -26.62 -16.12 2.45
C GLN A 49 -25.45 -15.51 1.67
N VAL A 50 -25.38 -15.77 0.36
CA VAL A 50 -24.27 -15.37 -0.52
C VAL A 50 -24.72 -14.48 -1.70
N ARG A 51 -26.02 -14.19 -1.80
CA ARG A 51 -26.58 -13.29 -2.83
C ARG A 51 -25.93 -11.91 -2.75
N ALA A 52 -25.51 -11.39 -3.90
CA ALA A 52 -24.91 -10.07 -3.98
C ALA A 52 -25.95 -8.97 -3.68
N MET A 53 -25.62 -8.09 -2.74
CA MET A 53 -26.43 -6.93 -2.36
C MET A 53 -25.79 -5.64 -2.84
N LYS A 54 -26.61 -4.63 -3.14
CA LYS A 54 -26.18 -3.25 -3.39
C LYS A 54 -25.56 -2.65 -2.13
N LYS A 55 -24.99 -1.45 -2.26
CA LYS A 55 -24.29 -0.75 -1.16
C LYS A 55 -25.14 -0.50 0.09
N ASP A 56 -26.47 -0.56 -0.03
CA ASP A 56 -27.41 -0.43 1.09
C ASP A 56 -27.50 -1.70 1.96
N GLY A 57 -26.93 -2.82 1.53
CA GLY A 57 -26.94 -4.10 2.24
C GLY A 57 -28.31 -4.80 2.29
N VAL A 58 -29.34 -4.20 1.68
CA VAL A 58 -30.73 -4.69 1.73
C VAL A 58 -31.24 -5.02 0.34
N THR A 59 -30.88 -4.21 -0.66
CA THR A 59 -31.39 -4.38 -2.02
C THR A 59 -30.49 -5.37 -2.78
N PRO A 60 -31.00 -6.51 -3.27
CA PRO A 60 -30.20 -7.41 -4.09
C PRO A 60 -29.85 -6.77 -5.43
N PHE A 61 -28.75 -7.21 -6.03
CA PHE A 61 -28.51 -6.96 -7.45
C PHE A 61 -29.61 -7.65 -8.30
N PRO A 62 -29.94 -7.09 -9.48
CA PRO A 62 -30.88 -7.73 -10.39
C PRO A 62 -30.45 -9.16 -10.71
N ASP A 63 -31.43 -10.03 -10.92
CA ASP A 63 -31.17 -11.41 -11.34
C ASP A 63 -30.47 -11.40 -12.72
N PRO A 64 -29.52 -12.33 -12.95
CA PRO A 64 -28.82 -12.44 -14.22
C PRO A 64 -29.81 -12.77 -15.36
N THR A 65 -29.54 -12.28 -16.56
CA THR A 65 -30.30 -12.69 -17.75
C THR A 65 -30.05 -14.17 -18.06
N PRO A 66 -30.96 -14.86 -18.77
CA PRO A 66 -30.79 -16.27 -19.11
C PRO A 66 -29.45 -16.62 -19.76
N ASP A 67 -28.93 -15.74 -20.63
CA ASP A 67 -27.64 -15.94 -21.32
C ASP A 67 -26.43 -15.86 -20.39
N MET A 68 -26.58 -15.21 -19.23
CA MET A 68 -25.53 -15.13 -18.21
C MET A 68 -25.51 -16.36 -17.30
N ILE A 69 -26.59 -17.14 -17.26
CA ILE A 69 -26.71 -18.32 -16.41
C ILE A 69 -25.83 -19.43 -16.99
N GLN A 70 -24.86 -19.87 -16.19
CA GLN A 70 -23.94 -20.92 -16.61
C GLN A 70 -24.62 -22.28 -16.57
N PRO A 71 -24.14 -23.28 -17.34
CA PRO A 71 -24.66 -24.64 -17.27
C PRO A 71 -24.58 -25.19 -15.84
N LYS A 72 -25.65 -25.85 -15.38
CA LYS A 72 -25.68 -26.48 -14.07
C LYS A 72 -24.63 -27.59 -13.99
N PRO A 73 -23.84 -27.68 -12.91
CA PRO A 73 -22.94 -28.81 -12.68
C PRO A 73 -23.69 -30.15 -12.66
N SER A 74 -23.10 -31.18 -13.25
CA SER A 74 -23.70 -32.53 -13.35
C SER A 74 -23.50 -33.40 -12.10
N GLY A 75 -22.70 -32.95 -11.13
CA GLY A 75 -22.45 -33.67 -9.88
C GLY A 75 -22.18 -32.72 -8.72
N LEU A 76 -22.43 -33.20 -7.49
CA LEU A 76 -22.07 -32.48 -6.26
C LEU A 76 -20.57 -32.18 -6.26
N PRO A 77 -20.13 -31.07 -5.62
CA PRO A 77 -18.73 -30.72 -5.63
C PRO A 77 -17.90 -31.86 -5.07
N ALA A 78 -16.79 -32.16 -5.74
CA ALA A 78 -15.78 -33.02 -5.14
C ALA A 78 -15.38 -32.34 -3.84
N GLN A 79 -15.80 -32.90 -2.71
CA GLN A 79 -15.32 -32.46 -1.40
C GLN A 79 -13.83 -32.74 -1.45
N ALA A 80 -13.05 -31.68 -1.69
CA ALA A 80 -11.62 -31.76 -1.51
C ALA A 80 -11.46 -32.29 -0.08
N SER A 81 -10.89 -33.50 0.05
CA SER A 81 -10.25 -33.85 1.32
C SER A 81 -9.42 -32.64 1.69
N PRO A 82 -9.50 -32.14 2.95
CA PRO A 82 -8.72 -30.98 3.34
C PRO A 82 -7.33 -31.21 2.78
N ALA A 83 -6.89 -30.31 1.89
CA ALA A 83 -5.55 -30.41 1.35
C ALA A 83 -4.66 -30.66 2.57
N PRO A 84 -3.84 -31.73 2.59
CA PRO A 84 -3.00 -32.00 3.75
C PRO A 84 -2.37 -30.67 4.12
N ALA A 85 -2.59 -30.22 5.37
CA ALA A 85 -2.20 -28.88 5.81
C ALA A 85 -0.84 -28.61 5.20
N PRO A 86 -0.67 -27.55 4.38
CA PRO A 86 0.52 -27.40 3.56
C PRO A 86 1.70 -27.65 4.46
N VAL A 87 2.47 -28.71 4.16
CA VAL A 87 3.60 -29.10 5.00
C VAL A 87 4.38 -27.81 5.21
N PRO A 88 4.59 -27.34 6.46
CA PRO A 88 5.17 -26.04 6.69
C PRO A 88 6.44 -25.95 5.86
N ALA A 89 6.43 -25.09 4.85
CA ALA A 89 7.57 -24.95 3.97
C ALA A 89 8.75 -24.60 4.88
N LYS A 90 9.80 -25.42 4.86
CA LYS A 90 10.98 -25.15 5.69
C LYS A 90 11.45 -23.74 5.35
N ARG A 91 11.61 -22.89 6.37
CA ARG A 91 12.15 -21.54 6.15
C ARG A 91 13.50 -21.65 5.47
N PRO A 92 13.82 -20.73 4.54
CA PRO A 92 15.17 -20.63 4.05
C PRO A 92 16.12 -20.34 5.23
N SER A 93 17.29 -20.98 5.23
CA SER A 93 18.38 -20.60 6.12
C SER A 93 18.94 -19.28 5.62
N PHE A 94 18.59 -18.17 6.25
CA PHE A 94 19.23 -16.89 5.96
C PHE A 94 20.66 -16.94 6.49
N THR A 95 21.64 -16.95 5.58
CA THR A 95 23.04 -16.76 5.97
C THR A 95 23.22 -15.28 6.34
N PRO A 96 24.02 -14.95 7.37
CA PRO A 96 24.33 -13.56 7.67
C PRO A 96 24.99 -12.90 6.45
N ASP A 97 24.39 -11.83 5.93
CA ASP A 97 25.02 -11.01 4.90
C ASP A 97 26.01 -10.04 5.56
N PRO A 98 27.32 -10.14 5.26
CA PRO A 98 28.33 -9.24 5.83
C PRO A 98 28.20 -7.79 5.35
N ASN A 99 27.46 -7.55 4.27
CA ASN A 99 27.21 -6.22 3.71
C ASN A 99 25.85 -5.63 4.14
N ALA A 100 25.05 -6.37 4.91
CA ALA A 100 23.88 -5.80 5.55
C ALA A 100 24.31 -4.84 6.66
N SER A 101 23.56 -3.76 6.87
CA SER A 101 23.75 -2.91 8.03
C SER A 101 23.70 -3.77 9.31
N SER A 102 24.74 -3.72 10.14
CA SER A 102 24.63 -4.19 11.52
C SER A 102 23.76 -3.19 12.25
N GLY A 103 22.48 -3.51 12.44
CA GLY A 103 21.53 -2.62 13.12
C GLY A 103 22.06 -2.23 14.50
N TYR A 104 22.64 -1.04 14.60
CA TYR A 104 22.93 -0.31 15.83
C TYR A 104 22.90 1.20 15.49
N GLY A 105 22.38 2.14 16.29
CA GLY A 105 21.57 2.07 17.51
C GLY A 105 22.02 1.07 18.57
N GLN A 106 23.12 1.33 19.29
CA GLN A 106 23.87 0.46 20.24
C GLN A 106 23.11 -0.41 21.30
N GLY A 107 21.79 -0.57 21.25
CA GLY A 107 21.01 -1.42 22.16
C GLY A 107 20.89 -2.87 21.67
N GLN A 108 20.99 -3.81 22.60
CA GLN A 108 20.87 -5.26 22.39
C GLN A 108 19.42 -5.73 22.13
N ALA A 109 18.50 -4.79 21.88
CA ALA A 109 17.12 -4.96 21.45
C ALA A 109 16.66 -3.62 20.87
N THR A 110 16.04 -3.61 19.68
CA THR A 110 15.30 -2.43 19.22
C THR A 110 13.92 -2.46 19.86
N ASP A 111 13.52 -1.38 20.53
CA ASP A 111 12.11 -1.20 20.90
C ASP A 111 11.28 -1.10 19.61
N GLY A 112 10.49 -2.13 19.31
CA GLY A 112 9.54 -2.15 18.20
C GLY A 112 9.80 -3.23 17.17
N VAL A 113 10.65 -2.95 16.17
CA VAL A 113 10.91 -3.86 15.04
C VAL A 113 12.41 -3.98 14.80
N ASP A 114 12.89 -5.21 14.65
CA ASP A 114 14.24 -5.53 14.19
C ASP A 114 14.33 -5.33 12.67
N PHE A 115 15.36 -4.65 12.17
CA PHE A 115 15.52 -4.43 10.72
C PHE A 115 16.96 -4.45 10.23
N LYS A 116 17.12 -4.68 8.93
CA LYS A 116 18.39 -4.58 8.19
C LYS A 116 18.20 -3.85 6.88
N LEU A 117 19.12 -2.93 6.57
CA LEU A 117 19.25 -2.31 5.27
C LEU A 117 20.29 -3.04 4.44
N TYR A 118 19.95 -3.32 3.20
CA TYR A 118 20.82 -3.95 2.22
C TYR A 118 21.05 -3.00 1.06
N GLY A 119 22.26 -3.04 0.49
CA GLY A 119 22.65 -2.19 -0.63
C GLY A 119 23.20 -0.82 -0.21
N ALA A 120 23.93 -0.19 -1.13
CA ALA A 120 24.49 1.15 -0.95
C ALA A 120 23.70 2.20 -1.76
N GLU A 121 23.62 2.02 -3.09
CA GLU A 121 23.00 2.99 -4.01
C GLU A 121 21.51 2.67 -4.31
N THR A 122 21.14 1.39 -4.22
CA THR A 122 19.77 0.92 -4.42
C THR A 122 19.41 0.00 -3.27
N GLN A 123 18.73 0.58 -2.28
CA GLN A 123 18.51 -0.08 -0.99
C GLN A 123 17.18 -0.80 -0.91
N PHE A 124 17.15 -1.87 -0.12
CA PHE A 124 15.92 -2.46 0.39
C PHE A 124 16.05 -2.68 1.90
N VAL A 125 14.92 -2.70 2.60
CA VAL A 125 14.86 -2.97 4.04
C VAL A 125 14.21 -4.32 4.28
N GLU A 126 14.80 -5.14 5.14
CA GLU A 126 14.21 -6.35 5.68
C GLU A 126 13.82 -6.11 7.13
N LEU A 127 12.56 -6.36 7.46
CA LEU A 127 12.05 -6.37 8.83
C LEU A 127 11.95 -7.80 9.32
N GLU A 128 12.40 -8.02 10.55
CA GLU A 128 12.19 -9.26 11.29
C GLU A 128 11.03 -9.04 12.27
N LEU A 129 10.07 -9.96 12.24
CA LEU A 129 8.83 -9.89 12.99
C LEU A 129 8.75 -11.08 13.94
N ASP A 130 8.57 -10.82 15.23
CA ASP A 130 8.25 -11.86 16.21
C ASP A 130 6.79 -12.36 16.03
N PRO A 131 6.45 -13.55 16.58
CA PRO A 131 5.08 -14.06 16.56
C PRO A 131 4.06 -13.04 17.09
N GLY A 132 3.10 -12.66 16.26
CA GLY A 132 2.06 -11.68 16.58
C GLY A 132 2.39 -10.24 16.19
N GLU A 133 3.63 -9.96 15.77
CA GLU A 133 4.02 -8.64 15.27
C GLU A 133 3.54 -8.41 13.83
N SER A 134 3.41 -7.13 13.49
CA SER A 134 3.07 -6.73 12.13
C SER A 134 3.91 -5.54 11.66
N ALA A 135 4.02 -5.41 10.34
CA ALA A 135 4.50 -4.22 9.66
C ALA A 135 3.42 -3.70 8.70
N VAL A 136 3.47 -2.40 8.42
CA VAL A 136 2.65 -1.75 7.39
C VAL A 136 3.57 -1.29 6.26
N ALA A 137 3.10 -1.37 5.02
CA ALA A 137 3.85 -0.84 3.87
C ALA A 137 2.94 -0.31 2.77
N GLU A 138 3.54 0.49 1.89
CA GLU A 138 2.91 0.93 0.65
C GLU A 138 2.56 -0.28 -0.23
N ALA A 139 1.43 -0.21 -0.92
CA ALA A 139 1.02 -1.25 -1.84
C ALA A 139 2.07 -1.42 -2.97
N GLY A 140 2.50 -2.67 -3.19
CA GLY A 140 3.48 -3.00 -4.22
C GLY A 140 4.95 -2.86 -3.79
N ALA A 141 5.25 -2.39 -2.57
CA ALA A 141 6.62 -2.27 -2.07
C ALA A 141 7.25 -3.62 -1.65
N MET A 142 6.45 -4.68 -1.45
CA MET A 142 6.94 -5.95 -0.96
C MET A 142 7.81 -6.67 -1.99
N MET A 143 9.04 -7.00 -1.59
CA MET A 143 10.02 -7.73 -2.39
C MET A 143 9.95 -9.24 -2.10
N TYR A 144 10.04 -9.62 -0.83
CA TYR A 144 9.84 -11.00 -0.39
C TYR A 144 9.31 -11.05 1.04
N LYS A 145 8.79 -12.22 1.43
CA LYS A 145 8.42 -12.54 2.81
C LYS A 145 8.63 -14.03 3.08
N THR A 146 8.81 -14.41 4.33
CA THR A 146 8.71 -15.82 4.72
C THR A 146 7.27 -16.34 4.56
N CYS A 147 7.12 -17.65 4.45
CA CYS A 147 5.84 -18.31 4.14
C CYS A 147 4.76 -18.09 5.21
N ASP A 148 5.16 -17.85 6.44
CA ASP A 148 4.35 -17.67 7.65
C ASP A 148 3.90 -16.23 7.92
N VAL A 149 4.52 -15.25 7.25
CA VAL A 149 4.03 -13.86 7.27
C VAL A 149 2.80 -13.77 6.37
N GLN A 150 1.65 -13.45 6.91
CA GLN A 150 0.43 -13.24 6.14
C GLN A 150 0.31 -11.79 5.69
N MET A 151 -0.24 -11.59 4.50
CA MET A 151 -0.42 -10.28 3.89
C MET A 151 -1.92 -9.99 3.81
N GLU A 152 -2.34 -8.85 4.34
CA GLU A 152 -3.72 -8.37 4.29
C GLU A 152 -3.75 -6.93 3.79
N THR A 153 -4.53 -6.65 2.76
CA THR A 153 -4.75 -5.27 2.30
C THR A 153 -5.93 -4.69 3.04
N ILE A 154 -5.69 -3.62 3.79
CA ILE A 154 -6.73 -2.91 4.54
C ILE A 154 -7.03 -1.57 3.88
N PHE A 155 -8.31 -1.20 3.89
CA PHE A 155 -8.73 0.16 3.56
C PHE A 155 -8.59 1.03 4.80
N GLY A 156 -7.55 1.88 4.85
CA GLY A 156 -7.28 2.75 6.00
C GLY A 156 -5.80 2.83 6.39
N ASP A 157 -5.53 3.46 7.54
CA ASP A 157 -4.20 3.84 8.04
C ASP A 157 -3.46 2.76 8.85
N GLY A 158 -4.07 1.58 9.08
CA GLY A 158 -3.45 0.49 9.83
C GLY A 158 -3.42 0.64 11.35
N SER A 159 -3.98 1.72 11.91
CA SER A 159 -3.92 2.01 13.35
C SER A 159 -5.03 1.37 14.20
N ASN A 160 -6.15 0.96 13.60
CA ASN A 160 -7.33 0.47 14.32
C ASN A 160 -7.63 -1.01 14.06
N GLN A 161 -7.58 -1.82 15.12
CA GLN A 161 -8.11 -3.19 15.15
C GLN A 161 -9.27 -3.28 16.15
N SER A 162 -10.47 -2.84 15.76
CA SER A 162 -11.71 -3.30 16.38
C SER A 162 -12.93 -3.10 15.48
N SER A 163 -13.69 -4.18 15.31
CA SER A 163 -15.05 -4.28 14.76
C SER A 163 -15.22 -4.46 13.25
N GLY A 164 -15.16 -5.73 12.83
CA GLY A 164 -16.13 -6.35 11.93
C GLY A 164 -16.17 -5.89 10.47
N LEU A 165 -16.45 -6.85 9.58
CA LEU A 165 -16.70 -6.65 8.14
C LEU A 165 -17.84 -5.68 7.79
N LEU A 166 -18.56 -5.16 8.79
CA LEU A 166 -19.60 -4.13 8.65
C LEU A 166 -19.14 -2.71 9.05
N GLY A 167 -18.01 -2.57 9.76
CA GLY A 167 -17.43 -1.28 10.14
C GLY A 167 -16.52 -0.68 9.07
N SER A 168 -15.86 -1.51 8.26
CA SER A 168 -14.92 -1.02 7.22
C SER A 168 -15.64 -0.49 5.97
N LEU A 169 -16.84 -1.01 5.64
CA LEU A 169 -17.61 -0.56 4.46
C LEU A 169 -18.29 0.80 4.65
N PHE A 170 -18.75 1.13 5.87
CA PHE A 170 -19.32 2.46 6.15
C PHE A 170 -18.24 3.54 6.23
N GLY A 171 -17.01 3.18 6.65
CA GLY A 171 -15.84 4.06 6.61
C GLY A 171 -15.21 4.21 5.21
N ALA A 172 -15.34 3.21 4.34
CA ALA A 172 -14.88 3.29 2.94
C ALA A 172 -15.78 4.20 2.09
N GLY A 173 -17.10 4.15 2.30
CA GLY A 173 -18.06 4.99 1.57
C GLY A 173 -17.95 6.50 1.90
N LYS A 174 -17.64 6.84 3.15
CA LYS A 174 -17.44 8.23 3.59
C LYS A 174 -16.09 8.82 3.15
N ARG A 175 -15.07 7.97 2.92
CA ARG A 175 -13.73 8.36 2.44
C ARG A 175 -13.58 8.41 0.92
N MET A 176 -14.41 7.67 0.17
CA MET A 176 -14.52 7.92 -1.27
C MET A 176 -15.05 9.34 -1.59
N LEU A 177 -15.74 9.99 -0.65
CA LEU A 177 -16.21 11.37 -0.77
C LEU A 177 -15.11 12.41 -0.42
N THR A 178 -14.03 12.01 0.27
CA THR A 178 -12.86 12.87 0.56
C THR A 178 -11.74 12.73 -0.47
N GLY A 179 -11.84 11.77 -1.40
CA GLY A 179 -10.85 11.54 -2.47
C GLY A 179 -9.64 10.70 -2.04
N GLU A 180 -9.71 10.04 -0.89
CA GLU A 180 -8.56 9.42 -0.22
C GLU A 180 -8.53 7.92 -0.48
N SER A 181 -7.58 7.47 -1.29
CA SER A 181 -7.33 6.05 -1.53
C SER A 181 -6.00 5.62 -0.89
N LEU A 182 -5.92 5.68 0.44
CA LEU A 182 -4.82 5.07 1.18
C LEU A 182 -5.13 3.57 1.35
N PHE A 183 -4.57 2.76 0.47
CA PHE A 183 -4.47 1.32 0.66
C PHE A 183 -3.17 1.03 1.39
N THR A 184 -3.28 0.50 2.61
CA THR A 184 -2.12 0.05 3.38
C THR A 184 -2.11 -1.47 3.37
N THR A 185 -0.95 -2.07 3.14
CA THR A 185 -0.80 -3.52 3.25
C THR A 185 -0.17 -3.86 4.60
N VAL A 186 -0.83 -4.73 5.38
CA VAL A 186 -0.35 -5.22 6.67
C VAL A 186 0.29 -6.59 6.47
N PHE A 187 1.48 -6.75 7.01
CA PHE A 187 2.25 -7.99 7.01
C PHE A 187 2.35 -8.49 8.44
N SER A 188 1.71 -9.61 8.78
CA SER A 188 1.64 -10.13 10.15
C SER A 188 2.29 -11.49 10.27
N GLN A 189 3.19 -11.65 11.23
CA GLN A 189 3.79 -12.96 11.52
C GLN A 189 2.82 -13.81 12.35
N GLN A 190 2.24 -14.83 11.73
CA GLN A 190 1.29 -15.75 12.39
C GLN A 190 1.90 -17.14 12.66
N GLY A 191 3.14 -17.38 12.24
CA GLY A 191 3.88 -18.62 12.51
C GLY A 191 4.60 -18.64 13.86
N SER A 192 5.30 -19.74 14.13
CA SER A 192 6.13 -19.91 15.34
C SER A 192 7.57 -19.43 15.12
N GLY A 193 8.06 -18.50 15.91
CA GLY A 193 9.40 -17.88 15.76
C GLY A 193 9.44 -16.73 14.76
N LYS A 194 10.64 -16.18 14.52
CA LYS A 194 10.84 -14.95 13.72
C LYS A 194 10.50 -15.13 12.23
N GLY A 195 9.60 -14.28 11.74
CA GLY A 195 9.26 -14.12 10.32
C GLY A 195 10.04 -12.96 9.71
N ARG A 196 10.15 -12.91 8.38
CA ARG A 196 10.83 -11.82 7.68
C ARG A 196 9.99 -11.29 6.54
N VAL A 197 10.02 -9.98 6.34
CA VAL A 197 9.42 -9.30 5.19
C VAL A 197 10.35 -8.20 4.72
N ALA A 198 10.57 -8.12 3.41
CA ALA A 198 11.42 -7.12 2.79
C ALA A 198 10.65 -6.18 1.87
N PHE A 199 11.04 -4.91 1.92
CA PHE A 199 10.44 -3.84 1.15
C PHE A 199 11.50 -3.10 0.33
N ALA A 200 11.19 -2.87 -0.94
CA ALA A 200 12.03 -2.14 -1.87
C ALA A 200 11.19 -1.07 -2.58
N ALA A 201 11.76 0.11 -2.76
CA ALA A 201 11.11 1.17 -3.52
C ALA A 201 11.22 0.91 -5.04
N PRO A 202 10.28 1.44 -5.85
CA PRO A 202 10.24 1.16 -7.29
C PRO A 202 11.26 1.96 -8.12
N TYR A 203 12.16 2.72 -7.50
CA TYR A 203 13.19 3.51 -8.17
C TYR A 203 14.48 3.61 -7.34
N PRO A 204 15.63 3.94 -7.96
CA PRO A 204 16.92 4.02 -7.26
C PRO A 204 16.92 5.10 -6.16
N GLY A 205 17.44 4.74 -5.00
CA GLY A 205 17.54 5.67 -3.89
C GLY A 205 17.92 5.03 -2.56
N THR A 206 17.91 5.88 -1.53
CA THR A 206 18.32 5.56 -0.16
C THR A 206 17.09 5.40 0.73
N ILE A 207 17.12 4.45 1.65
CA ILE A 207 16.09 4.27 2.68
C ILE A 207 16.62 4.84 3.99
N LEU A 208 15.87 5.76 4.59
CA LEU A 208 16.16 6.28 5.93
C LEU A 208 15.22 5.63 6.96
N PRO A 209 15.77 4.94 7.98
CA PRO A 209 15.02 4.52 9.14
C PRO A 209 14.90 5.69 10.12
N LEU A 210 13.68 6.06 10.47
CA LEU A 210 13.37 7.17 11.37
C LEU A 210 12.46 6.68 12.50
N ASN A 211 12.81 6.93 13.75
CA ASN A 211 11.94 6.65 14.88
C ASN A 211 11.06 7.87 15.13
N LEU A 212 9.73 7.73 15.05
CA LEU A 212 8.82 8.86 15.21
C LEU A 212 8.91 9.52 16.60
N ARG A 213 9.36 8.79 17.64
CA ARG A 213 9.59 9.35 18.98
C ARG A 213 10.59 10.50 18.98
N ASP A 214 11.61 10.42 18.12
CA ASP A 214 12.67 11.43 18.02
C ASP A 214 12.15 12.74 17.38
N PHE A 215 10.95 12.71 16.79
CA PHE A 215 10.34 13.85 16.07
C PHE A 215 9.02 14.30 16.70
N GLY A 216 8.80 13.99 17.98
CA GLY A 216 7.56 14.35 18.69
C GLY A 216 6.33 13.56 18.22
N GLY A 217 6.56 12.32 17.76
CA GLY A 217 5.52 11.39 17.34
C GLY A 217 4.94 11.66 15.94
N LYS A 218 5.54 12.57 15.16
CA LYS A 218 5.03 12.95 13.85
C LYS A 218 6.14 13.33 12.86
N LEU A 219 6.07 12.74 11.68
CA LEU A 219 6.87 13.12 10.51
C LEU A 219 5.95 13.46 9.35
N ILE A 220 6.31 14.47 8.55
CA ILE A 220 5.62 14.78 7.29
C ILE A 220 6.50 14.30 6.15
N CYS A 221 5.98 13.50 5.23
CA CYS A 221 6.72 13.04 4.05
C CYS A 221 5.90 13.19 2.77
N GLN A 222 6.56 13.24 1.62
CA GLN A 222 5.89 13.12 0.34
C GLN A 222 5.32 11.70 0.21
N LYS A 223 4.15 11.57 -0.43
CA LYS A 223 3.43 10.29 -0.52
C LYS A 223 4.30 9.12 -1.02
N ASP A 224 5.04 9.34 -2.11
CA ASP A 224 5.88 8.31 -2.72
C ASP A 224 7.23 8.10 -1.98
N SER A 225 7.42 8.76 -0.83
CA SER A 225 8.57 8.57 0.06
C SER A 225 8.26 7.59 1.21
N PHE A 226 7.01 7.33 1.56
CA PHE A 226 6.71 6.33 2.60
C PHE A 226 6.88 4.92 2.04
N LEU A 227 7.77 4.10 2.63
CA LEU A 227 8.00 2.73 2.18
C LEU A 227 7.33 1.71 3.10
N ALA A 228 7.66 1.77 4.39
CA ALA A 228 7.17 0.84 5.40
C ALA A 228 7.19 1.46 6.80
N GLY A 229 6.52 0.84 7.75
CA GLY A 229 6.53 1.23 9.16
C GLY A 229 6.15 0.09 10.09
N ALA A 230 6.49 0.25 11.36
CA ALA A 230 6.02 -0.64 12.42
C ALA A 230 4.49 -0.55 12.56
N LYS A 231 3.85 -1.63 13.04
CA LYS A 231 2.43 -1.60 13.42
C LYS A 231 2.18 -0.46 14.42
N GLY A 232 1.08 0.26 14.24
CA GLY A 232 0.71 1.39 15.09
C GLY A 232 1.09 2.76 14.52
N VAL A 233 1.92 2.80 13.47
CA VAL A 233 2.10 4.01 12.66
C VAL A 233 0.83 4.29 11.88
N SER A 234 0.23 5.45 12.13
CA SER A 234 -0.92 5.98 11.41
C SER A 234 -0.44 6.82 10.23
N ILE A 235 -0.93 6.51 9.03
CA ILE A 235 -0.63 7.22 7.79
C ILE A 235 -1.87 8.04 7.40
N GLY A 236 -1.73 9.36 7.37
CA GLY A 236 -2.79 10.27 6.95
C GLY A 236 -2.31 11.28 5.92
N ILE A 237 -3.23 11.98 5.28
CA ILE A 237 -2.89 13.11 4.40
C ILE A 237 -2.68 14.36 5.28
N GLN A 238 -1.55 15.03 5.09
CA GLN A 238 -1.23 16.31 5.73
C GLN A 238 -1.60 17.48 4.80
N PHE A 239 -1.35 17.31 3.50
CA PHE A 239 -1.63 18.33 2.49
C PHE A 239 -1.79 17.70 1.12
N GLN A 240 -2.71 18.23 0.32
CA GLN A 240 -2.89 17.82 -1.06
C GLN A 240 -3.15 19.04 -1.94
N LYS A 241 -2.41 19.13 -3.05
CA LYS A 241 -2.64 20.14 -4.09
C LYS A 241 -2.60 19.47 -5.46
N LYS A 242 -3.65 19.70 -6.26
CA LYS A 242 -3.80 19.14 -7.62
C LYS A 242 -2.87 19.82 -8.63
N ILE A 243 -1.57 19.72 -8.40
CA ILE A 243 -0.50 20.18 -9.28
C ILE A 243 0.27 18.97 -9.80
N LEU A 244 0.72 19.03 -11.05
CA LEU A 244 1.53 17.97 -11.66
C LEU A 244 0.85 16.58 -11.58
N THR A 245 -0.48 16.53 -11.68
CA THR A 245 -1.26 15.29 -11.51
C THR A 245 -0.80 14.16 -12.44
N GLY A 246 -0.38 14.46 -13.67
CA GLY A 246 0.17 13.46 -14.58
C GLY A 246 1.52 12.84 -14.17
N LEU A 247 2.29 13.51 -13.30
CA LEU A 247 3.60 13.03 -12.81
C LEU A 247 3.53 12.43 -11.39
N PHE A 248 2.42 12.64 -10.68
CA PHE A 248 2.17 12.13 -9.32
C PHE A 248 0.93 11.22 -9.28
N GLY A 249 0.79 10.32 -10.26
CA GLY A 249 -0.22 9.26 -10.22
C GLY A 249 -1.69 9.71 -10.25
N GLY A 250 -1.97 10.94 -10.70
CA GLY A 250 -3.32 11.51 -10.83
C GLY A 250 -3.81 12.35 -9.65
N GLU A 251 -3.22 12.21 -8.46
CA GLU A 251 -3.67 12.89 -7.23
C GLU A 251 -3.06 14.29 -7.06
N GLY A 252 -1.92 14.52 -7.71
CA GLY A 252 -1.12 15.72 -7.59
C GLY A 252 -0.09 15.63 -6.47
N PHE A 253 0.42 16.76 -6.01
CA PHE A 253 1.38 16.80 -4.92
C PHE A 253 0.68 16.52 -3.59
N VAL A 254 1.06 15.41 -2.94
CA VAL A 254 0.50 14.94 -1.68
C VAL A 254 1.63 14.82 -0.64
N LEU A 255 1.44 15.49 0.49
CA LEU A 255 2.19 15.25 1.70
C LEU A 255 1.36 14.39 2.64
N GLN A 256 1.96 13.33 3.15
CA GLN A 256 1.42 12.47 4.20
C GLN A 256 2.01 12.88 5.55
N LYS A 257 1.23 12.64 6.60
CA LYS A 257 1.68 12.62 7.98
C LYS A 257 1.79 11.17 8.44
N LEU A 258 2.93 10.84 9.01
CA LEU A 258 3.20 9.59 9.71
C LEU A 258 3.17 9.90 11.20
N GLU A 259 2.21 9.35 11.92
CA GLU A 259 1.97 9.63 13.34
C GLU A 259 2.05 8.34 14.15
N GLY A 260 2.72 8.37 15.31
CA GLY A 260 2.90 7.19 16.15
C GLY A 260 4.22 7.24 16.92
N ASP A 261 4.61 6.11 17.50
CA ASP A 261 5.80 5.99 18.35
C ASP A 261 6.76 4.88 17.88
N GLY A 262 6.55 4.36 16.67
CA GLY A 262 7.35 3.31 16.06
C GLY A 262 8.33 3.80 14.99
N TRP A 263 9.06 2.84 14.43
CA TRP A 263 9.94 3.06 13.29
C TRP A 263 9.15 3.24 12.00
N VAL A 264 9.58 4.19 11.18
CA VAL A 264 9.18 4.34 9.78
C VAL A 264 10.40 4.28 8.89
N PHE A 265 10.20 3.71 7.70
CA PHE A 265 11.20 3.59 6.66
C PHE A 265 10.73 4.44 5.50
N VAL A 266 11.50 5.49 5.21
CA VAL A 266 11.19 6.42 4.12
C VAL A 266 12.23 6.29 3.01
N HIS A 267 11.76 6.11 1.79
CA HIS A 267 12.58 6.05 0.60
C HIS A 267 12.78 7.45 0.01
N MET A 268 13.99 7.71 -0.45
CA MET A 268 14.43 8.99 -1.00
C MET A 268 15.14 8.73 -2.33
N GLY A 269 14.59 9.26 -3.41
CA GLY A 269 15.13 9.05 -4.76
C GLY A 269 16.52 9.62 -4.96
N GLY A 270 17.47 8.78 -5.37
CA GLY A 270 18.87 9.14 -5.50
C GLY A 270 19.55 9.39 -4.14
N THR A 271 20.19 10.55 -4.01
CA THR A 271 20.97 10.95 -2.83
C THR A 271 20.16 11.82 -1.89
N VAL A 272 20.29 11.57 -0.59
CA VAL A 272 19.64 12.34 0.47
C VAL A 272 20.47 13.54 0.89
N ARG A 273 19.82 14.69 1.04
CA ARG A 273 20.39 15.85 1.73
C ARG A 273 19.53 16.21 2.94
N LYS A 274 20.09 16.04 4.14
CA LYS A 274 19.50 16.52 5.40
C LYS A 274 19.93 17.97 5.64
N ILE A 275 18.99 18.84 5.98
CA ILE A 275 19.24 20.25 6.32
C ILE A 275 18.47 20.58 7.61
N GLU A 276 19.16 21.16 8.58
CA GLU A 276 18.53 21.74 9.77
C GLU A 276 18.28 23.23 9.47
N LEU A 277 17.03 23.66 9.61
CA LEU A 277 16.63 25.06 9.51
C LEU A 277 16.46 25.62 10.92
N ALA A 278 17.17 26.69 11.24
CA ALA A 278 16.92 27.46 12.45
C ALA A 278 15.60 28.26 12.33
N ALA A 279 15.12 28.80 13.45
CA ALA A 279 13.90 29.60 13.45
C ALA A 279 14.04 30.83 12.52
N GLY A 280 13.12 30.95 11.56
CA GLY A 280 13.12 32.04 10.58
C GLY A 280 14.05 31.83 9.38
N GLU A 281 14.89 30.80 9.35
CA GLU A 281 15.62 30.42 8.15
C GLU A 281 14.67 29.81 7.13
N ALA A 282 14.84 30.18 5.86
CA ALA A 282 13.98 29.74 4.78
C ALA A 282 14.79 29.08 3.65
N LEU A 283 14.19 28.07 3.03
CA LEU A 283 14.76 27.33 1.91
C LEU A 283 13.68 27.13 0.84
N ASP A 284 13.96 27.57 -0.39
CA ASP A 284 13.12 27.27 -1.56
C ASP A 284 13.60 25.99 -2.22
N VAL A 285 12.70 25.03 -2.44
CA VAL A 285 13.00 23.73 -3.04
C VAL A 285 12.02 23.40 -4.17
N ASP A 286 12.49 22.70 -5.20
CA ASP A 286 11.59 22.04 -6.17
C ASP A 286 10.64 21.13 -5.39
N THR A 287 9.32 21.22 -5.67
CA THR A 287 8.31 20.47 -4.91
C THR A 287 8.51 18.97 -4.98
N GLY A 288 9.03 18.43 -6.09
CA GLY A 288 9.36 17.01 -6.21
C GLY A 288 10.54 16.60 -5.32
N CYS A 289 11.51 17.50 -5.10
CA CYS A 289 12.70 17.24 -4.31
C CYS A 289 12.47 17.27 -2.79
N LEU A 290 11.34 17.80 -2.32
CA LEU A 290 10.94 17.66 -0.91
C LEU A 290 10.46 16.24 -0.66
N ALA A 291 11.15 15.53 0.22
CA ALA A 291 10.83 14.13 0.51
C ALA A 291 10.33 13.93 1.95
N ALA A 292 10.91 14.60 2.95
CA ALA A 292 10.34 14.66 4.30
C ALA A 292 10.71 15.94 5.06
N MET A 293 9.97 16.24 6.12
CA MET A 293 10.25 17.32 7.07
C MET A 293 9.64 17.05 8.46
N THR A 294 10.21 17.65 9.49
CA THR A 294 9.61 17.65 10.82
C THR A 294 8.38 18.54 10.87
N GLN A 295 7.45 18.22 11.78
CA GLN A 295 6.18 18.94 11.94
C GLN A 295 6.29 20.44 12.27
N THR A 296 7.47 20.88 12.70
CA THR A 296 7.75 22.27 13.09
C THR A 296 8.12 23.16 11.92
N VAL A 297 8.43 22.58 10.75
CA VAL A 297 8.75 23.33 9.53
C VAL A 297 7.46 23.85 8.90
N ASP A 298 7.38 25.17 8.72
CA ASP A 298 6.31 25.79 7.93
C ASP A 298 6.59 25.62 6.43
N TYR A 299 5.55 25.39 5.63
CA TYR A 299 5.71 25.13 4.20
C TYR A 299 4.63 25.82 3.36
N ASP A 300 5.04 26.39 2.23
CA ASP A 300 4.15 27.07 1.28
C ASP A 300 4.50 26.69 -0.17
N ILE A 301 3.51 26.18 -0.91
CA ILE A 301 3.68 25.73 -2.30
C ILE A 301 3.32 26.85 -3.26
N ARG A 302 4.34 27.48 -3.84
CA ARG A 302 4.22 28.65 -4.72
C ARG A 302 4.48 28.29 -6.17
N MET A 303 3.79 28.99 -7.06
CA MET A 303 4.08 28.93 -8.48
C MET A 303 5.21 29.91 -8.79
N VAL A 304 6.23 29.47 -9.53
CA VAL A 304 7.35 30.33 -9.91
C VAL A 304 6.92 31.20 -11.10
N GLY A 305 7.25 32.49 -11.07
CA GLY A 305 6.91 33.43 -12.14
C GLY A 305 7.47 32.98 -13.50
N GLY A 306 6.61 32.94 -14.53
CA GLY A 306 6.95 32.52 -15.90
C GLY A 306 5.90 31.62 -16.56
N GLY A 307 5.03 30.98 -15.77
CA GLY A 307 3.91 30.18 -16.24
C GLY A 307 4.32 29.04 -17.19
N ILE A 308 3.44 28.71 -18.15
CA ILE A 308 3.64 27.66 -19.17
C ILE A 308 4.96 27.83 -19.95
N LYS A 309 5.47 29.06 -20.10
CA LYS A 309 6.74 29.31 -20.81
C LYS A 309 7.95 28.72 -20.09
N SER A 310 8.00 28.79 -18.76
CA SER A 310 9.07 28.14 -17.97
C SER A 310 8.99 26.61 -18.10
N MET A 311 7.78 26.05 -18.12
CA MET A 311 7.55 24.61 -18.31
C MET A 311 8.00 24.10 -19.69
N LEU A 312 7.81 24.90 -20.75
CA LEU A 312 8.16 24.53 -22.13
C LEU A 312 9.65 24.76 -22.47
N PHE A 313 10.29 25.76 -21.86
CA PHE A 313 11.63 26.21 -22.26
C PHE A 313 12.71 26.10 -21.17
N GLY A 314 12.33 25.95 -19.88
CA GLY A 314 13.26 26.02 -18.75
C GLY A 314 13.61 24.66 -18.13
N GLY A 315 12.75 23.64 -18.25
CA GLY A 315 12.98 22.32 -17.65
C GLY A 315 12.99 22.28 -16.11
N GLU A 316 12.93 23.44 -15.45
CA GLU A 316 12.74 23.63 -14.00
C GLU A 316 11.23 23.62 -13.68
N GLY A 317 10.86 23.03 -12.54
CA GLY A 317 9.46 22.85 -12.15
C GLY A 317 8.70 24.17 -12.01
N VAL A 318 7.40 24.16 -12.35
CA VAL A 318 6.51 25.34 -12.28
C VAL A 318 6.17 25.74 -10.83
N PHE A 319 6.54 24.90 -9.86
CA PHE A 319 6.24 25.08 -8.44
C PHE A 319 7.49 24.87 -7.58
N PHE A 320 7.67 25.73 -6.59
CA PHE A 320 8.61 25.50 -5.48
C PHE A 320 7.84 25.43 -4.15
N ALA A 321 8.39 24.67 -3.21
CA ALA A 321 8.00 24.72 -1.80
C ALA A 321 8.97 25.65 -1.07
N ARG A 322 8.44 26.69 -0.41
CA ARG A 322 9.20 27.47 0.57
C ARG A 322 9.07 26.80 1.92
N LEU A 323 10.19 26.40 2.51
CA LEU A 323 10.28 25.75 3.81
C LEU A 323 10.88 26.75 4.80
N THR A 324 10.23 26.99 5.94
CA THR A 324 10.71 27.92 6.97
C THR A 324 10.84 27.22 8.31
N GLY A 325 12.02 27.32 8.93
CA GLY A 325 12.32 26.67 10.20
C GLY A 325 11.61 27.30 11.41
N PRO A 326 11.69 26.64 12.58
CA PRO A 326 12.72 25.66 12.90
C PRO A 326 12.35 24.21 12.54
N GLY A 327 13.34 23.40 12.20
CA GLY A 327 13.17 21.94 12.05
C GLY A 327 14.09 21.31 11.03
N THR A 328 13.91 20.03 10.80
CA THR A 328 14.71 19.26 9.84
C THR A 328 13.94 19.06 8.54
N VAL A 329 14.63 19.20 7.41
CA VAL A 329 14.13 18.85 6.08
C VAL A 329 15.06 17.83 5.42
N TRP A 330 14.47 16.88 4.71
CA TRP A 330 15.16 15.88 3.89
C TRP A 330 14.77 16.06 2.43
N LEU A 331 15.79 16.26 1.61
CA LEU A 331 15.66 16.44 0.17
C LEU A 331 16.20 15.23 -0.58
N GLN A 332 15.62 14.99 -1.76
CA GLN A 332 16.00 13.93 -2.68
C GLN A 332 16.51 14.53 -4.01
N SER A 333 17.60 13.97 -4.55
CA SER A 333 18.21 14.48 -5.79
C SER A 333 17.50 13.98 -7.05
N LEU A 334 16.89 12.79 -7.00
CA LEU A 334 16.21 12.16 -8.12
C LEU A 334 14.76 11.80 -7.76
N PRO A 335 13.86 12.79 -7.64
CA PRO A 335 12.46 12.49 -7.34
C PRO A 335 11.80 11.71 -8.48
N PHE A 336 10.92 10.76 -8.13
CA PHE A 336 10.25 9.90 -9.11
C PHE A 336 9.49 10.69 -10.17
N SER A 337 8.81 11.78 -9.79
CA SER A 337 8.08 12.65 -10.72
C SER A 337 8.97 13.25 -11.82
N ARG A 338 10.23 13.59 -11.50
CA ARG A 338 11.21 14.09 -12.47
C ARG A 338 11.68 12.97 -13.39
N LEU A 339 11.98 11.79 -12.83
CA LEU A 339 12.35 10.61 -13.62
C LEU A 339 11.24 10.22 -14.59
N ALA A 340 10.01 10.08 -14.09
CA ALA A 340 8.82 9.75 -14.88
C ALA A 340 8.56 10.78 -15.98
N GLY A 341 8.63 12.08 -15.65
CA GLY A 341 8.48 13.15 -16.64
C GLY A 341 9.50 13.10 -17.76
N ARG A 342 10.76 12.77 -17.44
CA ARG A 342 11.83 12.60 -18.44
C ARG A 342 11.62 11.36 -19.29
N MET A 343 11.21 10.23 -18.70
CA MET A 343 10.90 9.01 -19.45
C MET A 343 9.72 9.22 -20.40
N LEU A 344 8.65 9.90 -19.96
CA LEU A 344 7.49 10.23 -20.80
C LEU A 344 7.88 11.14 -21.97
N ALA A 345 8.70 12.17 -21.72
CA ALA A 345 9.18 13.07 -22.76
C ALA A 345 10.13 12.39 -23.77
N ALA A 346 10.87 11.36 -23.34
CA ALA A 346 11.78 10.59 -24.18
C ALA A 346 11.09 9.40 -24.90
N GLY A 347 9.85 9.05 -24.51
CA GLY A 347 9.07 8.01 -25.17
C GLY A 347 8.73 8.39 -26.61
N PRO A 348 8.57 7.41 -27.52
CA PRO A 348 8.18 7.70 -28.91
C PRO A 348 6.85 8.47 -28.92
N ALA A 349 6.89 9.70 -29.47
CA ALA A 349 5.71 10.52 -29.64
C ALA A 349 4.75 9.85 -30.64
N GLY A 350 3.74 9.15 -30.11
CA GLY A 350 2.60 8.66 -30.87
C GLY A 350 2.84 7.41 -31.72
N VAL A 351 2.50 6.25 -31.15
CA VAL A 351 1.95 5.15 -31.93
C VAL A 351 0.48 5.02 -31.51
N GLY A 352 -0.43 5.52 -32.34
CA GLY A 352 -1.87 5.28 -32.15
C GLY A 352 -2.84 6.41 -32.48
N ARG A 353 -2.64 7.19 -33.54
CA ARG A 353 -3.79 7.80 -34.25
C ARG A 353 -3.55 7.75 -35.76
N SER A 354 -3.73 6.56 -36.31
CA SER A 354 -3.93 6.34 -37.74
C SER A 354 -5.11 5.38 -37.89
N GLU A 355 -6.17 5.91 -38.49
CA GLU A 355 -7.21 5.26 -39.28
C GLU A 355 -7.96 4.06 -38.69
N ARG A 356 -9.20 4.32 -38.25
CA ARG A 356 -10.41 3.84 -38.95
C ARG A 356 -11.65 4.60 -38.51
#